data_AF-A0A838S604-F1
#
_entry.id   AF-A0A838S604-F1
#
_cell.length_a   1.000
_cell.length_b   1.000
_cell.length_c   1.000
_cell.angle_alpha   90.00
_cell.angle_beta   90.00
_cell.angle_gamma   90.00
#
_symmetry.space_group_name_H-M   'P 1'
#
loop_
_entity.id
_entity.type
_entity.pdbx_description
1 polymer ?
#
loop_
_entity_poly.entity_id
_entity_poly.type
_entity_poly.pdbx_seq_one_letter_code
_entity_poly.pdbx_strand_id
1 'polypeptide(L)'
;MSSTASPHPEGGIDVVVDADGALHVPASELARHGVRAGSHLRIVTDSAPAPARRSVRGALAGTPAAQHVEELLVALNDAKSERIADVEQRWA
;
A
#
# COMPACT_ATOMS: atom_id res chain seq x y z
N MET A 1 23.84 33.70 -9.38
CA MET A 1 22.72 33.61 -8.43
C MET A 1 23.05 32.46 -7.50
N SER A 2 23.44 32.75 -6.26
CA SER A 2 23.96 31.74 -5.33
C SER A 2 22.78 31.07 -4.63
N SER A 3 22.57 29.78 -4.88
CA SER A 3 21.55 28.98 -4.18
C SER A 3 22.09 28.58 -2.82
N THR A 4 21.47 29.08 -1.76
CA THR A 4 21.72 28.67 -0.37
C THR A 4 21.21 27.25 -0.16
N ALA A 5 22.11 26.28 -0.05
CA ALA A 5 21.80 24.93 0.38
C ALA A 5 21.37 24.95 1.86
N SER A 6 20.13 24.54 2.12
CA SER A 6 19.65 24.32 3.50
C SER A 6 20.36 23.10 4.11
N PRO A 7 20.75 23.14 5.40
CA PRO A 7 21.34 21.97 6.05
C PRO A 7 20.29 20.85 6.15
N HIS A 8 20.54 19.74 5.47
CA HIS A 8 19.69 18.56 5.47
C HIS A 8 20.04 17.63 6.66
N PRO A 9 19.06 16.84 7.15
CA PRO A 9 19.23 15.97 8.31
C PRO A 9 20.39 14.98 8.15
N GLU A 10 21.06 14.69 9.27
CA GLU A 10 22.26 13.85 9.37
C GLU A 10 22.12 12.54 8.57
N GLY A 11 22.72 12.47 7.37
CA GLY A 11 22.82 11.22 6.59
C GLY A 11 22.59 11.31 5.08
N GLY A 12 22.18 12.47 4.54
CA GLY A 12 22.03 12.67 3.09
C GLY A 12 23.35 12.96 2.36
N ILE A 13 23.39 12.68 1.05
CA ILE A 13 24.48 13.11 0.14
C ILE A 13 23.97 14.28 -0.69
N ASP A 14 24.70 15.40 -0.69
CA ASP A 14 24.38 16.53 -1.56
C ASP A 14 24.74 16.19 -3.02
N VAL A 15 23.76 16.35 -3.91
CA VAL A 15 23.90 16.07 -5.35
C VAL A 15 23.52 17.32 -6.15
N VAL A 16 24.38 17.69 -7.09
CA VAL A 16 24.09 18.75 -8.07
C VAL A 16 23.48 18.09 -9.30
N VAL A 17 22.33 18.64 -9.74
CA VAL A 17 21.63 18.21 -10.95
C VAL A 17 21.81 19.30 -12.00
N ASP A 18 22.46 18.97 -13.11
CA ASP A 18 22.64 19.89 -14.23
C ASP A 18 21.39 19.93 -15.13
N ALA A 19 21.35 20.93 -16.01
CA ALA A 19 20.19 21.18 -16.88
C ALA A 19 19.92 20.05 -17.90
N ASP A 20 20.92 19.23 -18.19
CA ASP A 20 20.84 18.04 -19.03
C ASP A 20 20.46 16.77 -18.23
N GLY A 21 20.28 16.90 -16.92
CA GLY A 21 19.98 15.80 -16.01
C GLY A 21 21.20 15.02 -15.54
N ALA A 22 22.43 15.48 -15.83
CA ALA A 22 23.62 14.89 -15.26
C ALA A 22 23.67 15.11 -13.73
N LEU A 23 24.14 14.08 -13.01
CA LEU A 23 24.24 14.07 -11.56
C LEU A 23 25.70 14.15 -11.15
N HIS A 24 26.05 15.20 -10.42
CA HIS A 24 27.39 15.42 -9.91
C HIS A 24 27.39 15.41 -8.39
N VAL A 25 28.20 14.53 -7.81
CA VAL A 25 28.44 14.48 -6.36
C VAL A 25 29.86 15.00 -6.08
N PRO A 26 30.03 16.00 -5.22
CA PRO A 26 31.36 16.46 -4.83
C PRO A 26 32.20 15.33 -4.23
N ALA A 27 33.48 15.25 -4.61
CA ALA A 27 34.38 14.19 -4.13
C ALA A 27 34.56 14.21 -2.60
N SER A 28 34.45 15.38 -1.98
CA SER A 28 34.47 15.54 -0.52
C SER A 28 33.29 14.85 0.15
N GLU A 29 32.10 14.88 -0.45
CA GLU A 29 30.92 14.19 0.07
C GLU A 29 31.08 12.68 -0.04
N LEU A 30 31.51 12.18 -1.21
CA LEU A 30 31.79 10.75 -1.39
C LEU A 30 32.82 10.21 -0.37
N ALA A 31 33.86 11.00 -0.07
CA ALA A 31 34.87 10.64 0.90
C ALA A 31 34.34 10.62 2.35
N ARG A 32 33.46 11.55 2.72
CA ARG A 32 32.78 11.55 4.04
C ARG A 32 31.95 10.28 4.25
N HIS A 33 31.38 9.74 3.17
CA HIS A 33 30.63 8.48 3.18
C HIS A 33 31.51 7.24 2.87
N GLY A 34 32.83 7.38 2.77
CA GLY A 34 33.77 6.27 2.59
C GLY A 34 33.73 5.59 1.21
N VAL A 35 33.11 6.24 0.21
CA VAL A 35 32.99 5.70 -1.15
C VAL A 35 34.34 5.79 -1.87
N ARG A 36 34.79 4.67 -2.44
CA ARG A 36 36.05 4.59 -3.22
C ARG A 36 35.77 4.73 -4.72
N ALA A 37 36.78 5.17 -5.48
CA ALA A 37 36.73 5.12 -6.94
C ALA A 37 36.42 3.69 -7.42
N GLY A 38 35.53 3.56 -8.40
CA GLY A 38 35.04 2.26 -8.90
C GLY A 38 33.89 1.64 -8.10
N SER A 39 33.42 2.25 -7.02
CA SER A 39 32.22 1.78 -6.32
C SER A 39 30.97 2.06 -7.15
N HIS A 40 30.03 1.11 -7.18
CA HIS A 40 28.72 1.31 -7.78
C HIS A 40 27.74 1.85 -6.73
N LEU A 41 27.11 2.97 -7.03
CA LEU A 41 26.07 3.57 -6.18
C LEU A 41 24.71 3.33 -6.82
N ARG A 42 23.71 3.00 -5.98
CA ARG A 42 22.31 2.88 -6.41
C ARG A 42 21.51 4.00 -5.75
N ILE A 43 20.82 4.79 -6.57
CA ILE A 43 19.85 5.75 -6.09
C ILE A 43 18.57 4.97 -5.76
N VAL A 44 18.13 5.05 -4.52
CA VAL A 44 16.85 4.50 -4.06
C VAL A 44 15.97 5.67 -3.66
N THR A 45 14.72 5.65 -4.11
CA THR A 45 13.70 6.53 -3.56
C THR A 45 13.46 6.14 -2.11
N ASP A 46 13.27 7.13 -1.24
CA ASP A 46 12.85 6.89 0.15
C ASP A 46 11.43 6.33 0.15
N SER A 47 11.32 5.02 -0.08
CA SER A 47 10.07 4.30 0.06
C SER A 47 9.88 4.10 1.54
N ALA A 48 8.90 4.81 2.12
CA ALA A 48 8.44 4.53 3.47
C ALA A 48 8.31 3.00 3.65
N PRO A 49 8.82 2.44 4.76
CA PRO A 49 8.74 1.01 4.98
C PRO A 49 7.29 0.57 4.83
N ALA A 50 7.05 -0.44 3.99
CA ALA A 50 5.71 -0.97 3.79
C ALA A 50 5.09 -1.27 5.16
N PRO A 51 3.84 -0.83 5.42
CA PRO A 51 3.24 -1.01 6.73
C PRO A 51 3.31 -2.48 7.13
N ALA A 52 3.73 -2.73 8.39
CA ALA A 52 3.83 -4.08 8.91
C ALA A 52 2.51 -4.82 8.64
N ARG A 53 2.62 -5.98 7.98
CA ARG A 53 1.44 -6.81 7.66
C ARG A 53 0.70 -7.11 8.97
N ARG A 54 -0.51 -6.59 9.12
CA ARG A 54 -1.37 -6.91 10.27
C ARG A 54 -1.62 -8.43 10.27
N SER A 55 -1.51 -9.03 11.45
CA SER A 55 -1.87 -10.42 11.66
C SER A 55 -3.33 -10.63 11.25
N VAL A 56 -3.56 -11.57 10.32
CA VAL A 56 -4.89 -12.03 9.89
C VAL A 56 -5.41 -13.20 10.74
N ARG A 57 -4.70 -13.54 11.83
CA ARG A 57 -5.07 -14.65 12.70
C ARG A 57 -6.43 -14.34 13.35
N GLY A 58 -7.43 -15.16 13.02
CA GLY A 58 -8.80 -14.99 13.53
C GLY A 58 -9.70 -14.09 12.68
N ALA A 59 -9.27 -13.64 11.50
CA ALA A 59 -10.12 -12.82 10.61
C ALA A 59 -11.42 -13.52 10.17
N LEU A 60 -11.43 -14.85 10.18
CA LEU A 60 -12.59 -15.69 9.87
C LEU A 60 -13.20 -16.35 11.12
N ALA A 61 -12.76 -15.96 12.32
CA ALA A 61 -13.35 -16.49 13.55
C ALA A 61 -14.79 -15.97 13.67
N GLY A 62 -15.76 -16.89 13.71
CA GLY A 62 -17.19 -16.55 13.81
C GLY A 62 -17.89 -16.29 12.47
N THR A 63 -17.21 -16.45 11.33
CA THR A 63 -17.90 -16.42 10.04
C THR A 63 -18.74 -17.69 9.86
N PRO A 64 -20.02 -17.60 9.47
CA PRO A 64 -20.85 -18.76 9.23
C PRO A 64 -20.26 -19.62 8.11
N ALA A 65 -20.41 -20.94 8.24
CA ALA A 65 -20.03 -21.86 7.18
C ALA A 65 -20.85 -21.58 5.91
N ALA A 66 -20.26 -21.79 4.73
CA ALA A 66 -20.90 -21.51 3.45
C ALA A 66 -22.26 -22.21 3.31
N GLN A 67 -22.36 -23.47 3.79
CA GLN A 67 -23.63 -24.20 3.77
C GLN A 67 -24.76 -23.48 4.55
N HIS A 68 -24.46 -22.83 5.67
CA HIS A 68 -25.48 -22.13 6.46
C HIS A 68 -25.95 -20.85 5.77
N VAL A 69 -25.06 -20.20 5.01
CA VAL A 69 -25.43 -19.03 4.20
C VAL A 69 -26.33 -19.45 3.04
N GLU A 70 -26.03 -20.58 2.41
CA GLU A 70 -26.79 -21.12 1.29
C GLU A 70 -28.19 -21.58 1.73
N GLU A 71 -28.28 -22.29 2.86
CA GLU A 71 -29.55 -22.68 3.50
C GLU A 71 -30.43 -21.46 3.83
N LEU A 72 -29.82 -20.39 4.38
CA LEU A 72 -30.53 -19.14 4.67
C LEU A 72 -31.10 -18.50 3.40
N LEU A 73 -30.34 -18.48 2.31
CA LEU A 73 -30.78 -17.88 1.04
C LEU A 73 -31.95 -18.65 0.43
N VAL A 74 -31.94 -19.98 0.50
CA VAL A 74 -33.06 -20.82 0.07
C VAL A 74 -34.30 -20.52 0.91
N ALA A 75 -34.18 -20.58 2.24
CA ALA A 75 -35.30 -20.30 3.15
C ALA A 75 -35.90 -18.89 2.95
N LEU A 76 -35.05 -17.89 2.68
CA LEU A 76 -35.49 -16.52 2.41
C LEU A 76 -36.27 -16.43 1.09
N ASN A 77 -35.83 -17.16 0.06
CA ASN A 77 -36.50 -17.21 -1.23
C ASN A 77 -37.87 -17.91 -1.14
N ASP A 78 -37.94 -18.99 -0.36
CA ASP A 78 -39.18 -19.73 -0.14
C ASP A 78 -40.20 -18.87 0.61
N ALA A 79 -39.79 -18.23 1.72
CA ALA A 79 -40.64 -17.32 2.48
C ALA A 79 -41.12 -16.13 1.65
N LYS A 80 -40.29 -15.62 0.74
CA LYS A 80 -40.69 -14.57 -0.21
C LYS A 80 -41.78 -15.08 -1.17
N SER A 81 -41.59 -16.27 -1.71
CA SER A 81 -42.52 -16.87 -2.67
C SER A 81 -43.87 -17.16 -2.04
N GLU A 82 -43.89 -17.69 -0.81
CA GLU A 82 -45.11 -17.88 -0.02
C GLU A 82 -45.86 -16.56 0.20
N ARG A 83 -45.13 -15.48 0.55
CA ARG A 83 -45.74 -14.16 0.75
C ARG A 83 -46.31 -13.57 -0.54
N ILE A 84 -45.67 -13.80 -1.68
CA ILE A 84 -46.21 -13.37 -2.98
C ILE A 84 -47.50 -14.13 -3.28
N ALA A 85 -47.52 -15.45 -3.09
CA ALA A 85 -48.70 -16.27 -3.32
C ALA A 85 -49.89 -15.86 -2.43
N ASP A 86 -49.64 -15.55 -1.15
CA ASP A 86 -50.67 -15.04 -0.22
C ASP A 86 -51.25 -13.69 -0.69
N VAL A 87 -50.39 -12.78 -1.17
CA VAL A 87 -50.83 -11.50 -1.74
C VAL A 87 -51.65 -11.75 -3.01
N GLU A 88 -51.19 -12.59 -3.94
CA GLU A 88 -51.93 -12.88 -5.17
C GLU A 88 -53.31 -13.49 -4.88
N GLN A 89 -53.42 -14.41 -3.92
CA GLN A 89 -54.71 -14.99 -3.52
C GLN A 89 -55.64 -13.98 -2.85
N ARG A 90 -55.11 -13.02 -2.09
CA ARG A 90 -55.90 -12.00 -1.39
C ARG A 90 -56.53 -10.97 -2.33
N TRP A 91 -55.93 -10.77 -3.51
CA TRP A 91 -56.34 -9.74 -4.47
C TRP A 91 -56.87 -10.32 -5.80
N ALA A 92 -57.04 -11.66 -5.88
CA ALA A 92 -57.75 -12.36 -6.96
C ALA A 92 -59.26 -12.48 -6.65
#